data_AF-A0A367ILA9-F1
#
_entry.id   AF-A0A367ILA9-F1
#
_cell.length_a   1.000
_cell.length_b   1.000
_cell.length_c   1.000
_cell.angle_alpha   90.00
_cell.angle_beta   90.00
_cell.angle_gamma   90.00
#
_symmetry.space_group_name_H-M   'P 1'
#
loop_
_entity.id
_entity.type
_entity.pdbx_description
1 polymer ?
#
loop_
_entity_poly.entity_id
_entity_poly.type
_entity_poly.pdbx_seq_one_letter_code
_entity_poly.pdbx_strand_id
1 'polypeptide(L)'
;VITYVTHVTLAGLFATVYFLNDGIRHPIWGGAKRALTTSFGSICFGALLIAIINLVRYFLQIARANVDNACMSFFICIIQCIVNCAAGLFEWFNYYAFSGVAIYGKAFVPTARRTWTLVKDRGIQAMINDNIIGNVLFMGGLLVGVLCGLLGYIYLIVAQPAYNQNGNMTPVVVMMCFLVGASMFSSISTVISSGVATTFVCLAEDPDALRRSKPELYEKMRETWPRIVQGV
;
A
#
# COMPACT_ATOMS: atom_id res chain seq x y z
N VAL A 1 1.30 -3.54 11.79
CA VAL A 1 -0.14 -3.74 12.14
C VAL A 1 -0.96 -2.50 11.86
N ILE A 2 -0.60 -1.32 12.40
CA ILE A 2 -1.35 -0.06 12.21
C ILE A 2 -1.62 0.23 10.72
N THR A 3 -0.59 0.18 9.87
CA THR A 3 -0.72 0.38 8.42
C THR A 3 -1.66 -0.63 7.74
N TYR A 4 -1.73 -1.86 8.24
CA TYR A 4 -2.67 -2.86 7.71
C TYR A 4 -4.09 -2.63 8.19
N VAL A 5 -4.27 -2.16 9.43
CA VAL A 5 -5.58 -1.77 9.94
C VAL A 5 -6.10 -0.58 9.13
N THR A 6 -5.28 0.46 8.89
CA THR A 6 -5.68 1.60 8.06
C THR A 6 -5.99 1.17 6.62
N HIS A 7 -5.21 0.25 6.05
CA HIS A 7 -5.53 -0.31 4.74
C HIS A 7 -6.88 -1.03 4.71
N VAL A 8 -7.17 -1.87 5.71
CA VAL A 8 -8.45 -2.61 5.80
C VAL A 8 -9.63 -1.67 6.06
N THR A 9 -9.47 -0.61 6.87
CA THR A 9 -10.54 0.37 7.08
C THR A 9 -10.86 1.14 5.81
N LEU A 10 -9.82 1.58 5.09
CA LEU A 10 -9.96 2.26 3.80
C LEU A 10 -10.56 1.33 2.75
N ALA A 11 -10.12 0.07 2.68
CA ALA A 11 -10.70 -0.91 1.78
C ALA A 11 -12.19 -1.14 2.06
N GLY A 12 -12.59 -1.20 3.33
CA GLY A 12 -14.00 -1.27 3.71
C GLY A 12 -14.80 -0.04 3.25
N LEU A 13 -14.21 1.16 3.35
CA LEU A 13 -14.80 2.40 2.84
C LEU A 13 -14.99 2.36 1.33
N PHE A 14 -13.92 2.08 0.56
CA PHE A 14 -13.96 2.05 -0.90
C PHE A 14 -14.91 0.96 -1.42
N ALA A 15 -14.94 -0.21 -0.80
CA ALA A 15 -15.91 -1.25 -1.13
C ALA A 15 -17.34 -0.81 -0.88
N THR A 16 -17.60 -0.11 0.23
CA THR A 16 -18.94 0.41 0.54
C THR A 16 -19.40 1.44 -0.49
N VAL A 17 -18.52 2.36 -0.89
CA VAL A 17 -18.80 3.35 -1.94
C VAL A 17 -19.03 2.67 -3.28
N TYR A 18 -18.22 1.66 -3.62
CA TYR A 18 -18.33 0.92 -4.87
C TYR A 18 -19.64 0.12 -4.99
N PHE A 19 -20.06 -0.57 -3.94
CA PHE A 19 -21.24 -1.45 -3.97
C PHE A 19 -22.56 -0.78 -3.58
N LEU A 20 -22.54 0.18 -2.65
CA LEU A 20 -23.77 0.77 -2.07
C LEU A 20 -24.01 2.23 -2.49
N ASN A 21 -23.21 2.77 -3.41
CA ASN A 21 -23.42 4.05 -4.12
C ASN A 21 -23.99 5.17 -3.21
N ASP A 22 -23.16 5.67 -2.30
CA ASP A 22 -23.43 6.74 -1.30
C ASP A 22 -24.63 6.54 -0.35
N GLY A 23 -25.26 5.36 -0.31
CA GLY A 23 -26.41 5.08 0.55
C GLY A 23 -26.13 5.07 2.07
N ILE A 24 -24.86 5.12 2.49
CA ILE A 24 -24.47 5.04 3.91
C ILE A 24 -23.80 6.35 4.33
N ARG A 25 -24.34 6.97 5.40
CA ARG A 25 -23.93 8.29 5.91
C ARG A 25 -22.54 8.31 6.57
N HIS A 26 -22.10 7.20 7.19
CA HIS A 26 -20.80 7.07 7.87
C HIS A 26 -20.09 5.72 7.58
N PRO A 27 -19.64 5.49 6.34
CA PRO A 27 -19.02 4.23 5.92
C PRO A 27 -17.68 3.96 6.63
N ILE A 28 -16.95 5.02 7.00
CA ILE A 28 -15.65 4.93 7.67
C ILE A 28 -15.78 4.26 9.04
N TRP A 29 -16.80 4.62 9.83
CA TRP A 29 -17.04 4.02 11.15
C TRP A 29 -17.43 2.54 11.05
N GLY A 30 -18.21 2.18 10.03
CA GLY A 30 -18.57 0.77 9.77
C GLY A 30 -17.35 -0.07 9.37
N GLY A 31 -16.52 0.45 8.46
CA GLY A 31 -15.26 -0.18 8.06
C GLY A 31 -14.26 -0.30 9.22
N ALA A 32 -14.12 0.76 10.02
CA ALA A 32 -13.27 0.77 11.22
C ALA A 32 -13.72 -0.25 12.27
N LYS A 33 -15.03 -0.32 12.55
CA LYS A 33 -15.58 -1.29 13.51
C LYS A 33 -15.32 -2.73 13.04
N ARG A 34 -15.54 -3.05 11.76
CA ARG A 34 -15.27 -4.40 11.21
C ARG A 34 -13.77 -4.74 11.20
N ALA A 35 -12.92 -3.77 10.84
CA ALA A 35 -11.47 -3.96 10.85
C ALA A 35 -10.94 -4.27 12.26
N LEU A 36 -11.46 -3.58 13.28
CA LEU A 36 -11.01 -3.72 14.67
C LEU A 36 -11.66 -4.88 15.43
N THR A 37 -12.79 -5.41 14.98
CA THR A 37 -13.49 -6.50 15.67
C THR A 37 -13.34 -7.82 14.92
N THR A 38 -14.03 -7.98 13.80
CA THR A 38 -14.13 -9.26 13.07
C THR A 38 -12.84 -9.61 12.33
N SER A 39 -12.15 -8.60 11.79
CA SER A 39 -10.98 -8.80 10.92
C SER A 39 -9.64 -8.65 11.64
N PHE A 40 -9.62 -8.22 12.89
CA PHE A 40 -8.38 -7.94 13.63
C PHE A 40 -7.48 -9.18 13.75
N GLY A 41 -8.04 -10.34 14.06
CA GLY A 41 -7.29 -11.60 14.12
C GLY A 41 -6.65 -11.98 12.78
N SER A 42 -7.36 -11.73 11.67
CA SER A 42 -6.85 -11.98 10.31
C SER A 42 -5.72 -11.00 9.93
N ILE A 43 -5.85 -9.73 10.35
CA ILE A 43 -4.81 -8.71 10.15
C ILE A 43 -3.55 -9.06 10.94
N CYS A 44 -3.69 -9.46 12.20
CA CYS A 44 -2.58 -9.88 13.04
C CYS A 44 -1.89 -11.13 12.48
N PHE A 45 -2.65 -12.11 11.98
CA PHE A 45 -2.09 -13.31 11.36
C PHE A 45 -1.26 -12.99 10.11
N GLY A 46 -1.78 -12.16 9.20
CA GLY A 46 -1.01 -11.75 8.02
C GLY A 46 0.22 -10.91 8.37
N ALA A 47 0.12 -10.03 9.39
CA ALA A 47 1.27 -9.26 9.87
C ALA A 47 2.34 -10.14 10.52
N LEU A 48 1.96 -11.20 11.24
CA LEU A 48 2.87 -12.18 11.82
C LEU A 48 3.65 -12.93 10.73
N LEU A 49 2.97 -13.33 9.65
CA LEU A 49 3.60 -14.05 8.53
C LEU A 49 4.69 -13.19 7.87
N ILE A 50 4.40 -11.91 7.64
CA ILE A 50 5.39 -10.96 7.10
C ILE A 50 6.54 -10.75 8.10
N ALA A 51 6.23 -10.66 9.41
CA ALA A 51 7.25 -10.53 10.44
C ALA A 51 8.20 -11.73 10.49
N ILE A 52 7.69 -12.96 10.33
CA ILE A 52 8.51 -14.18 10.26
C ILE A 52 9.47 -14.11 9.07
N ILE A 53 9.02 -13.69 7.89
CA ILE A 53 9.91 -13.60 6.73
C ILE A 53 10.97 -12.49 6.92
N ASN A 54 10.59 -11.36 7.52
CA ASN A 54 11.54 -10.31 7.86
C ASN A 54 12.57 -10.76 8.91
N LEU A 55 12.17 -11.61 9.85
CA LEU A 55 13.07 -12.24 10.81
C LEU A 55 14.06 -13.19 10.12
N VAL A 56 13.62 -13.97 9.11
CA VAL A 56 14.53 -14.77 8.28
C VAL A 56 15.51 -13.89 7.51
N ARG A 57 15.06 -12.78 6.93
CA ARG A 57 15.93 -11.80 6.25
C ARG A 57 16.99 -11.23 7.20
N TYR A 58 16.60 -10.91 8.43
CA TYR A 58 17.51 -10.40 9.45
C TYR A 58 18.61 -11.42 9.80
N PHE A 59 18.24 -12.70 9.99
CA PHE A 59 19.23 -13.75 10.24
C PHE A 59 20.17 -13.97 9.06
N LEU A 60 19.68 -13.92 7.82
CA LEU A 60 20.53 -14.02 6.63
C LEU A 60 21.51 -12.84 6.51
N GLN A 61 21.07 -11.63 6.90
CA GLN A 61 21.94 -10.45 6.92
C GLN A 61 23.04 -10.57 7.97
N ILE A 62 22.73 -11.08 9.16
CA ILE A 62 23.73 -11.37 10.20
C ILE A 62 24.69 -12.47 9.74
N ALA A 63 24.16 -13.55 9.16
CA ALA A 63 24.99 -14.64 8.65
C ALA A 63 25.98 -14.15 7.59
N ARG A 64 25.54 -13.26 6.69
CA ARG A 64 26.42 -12.62 5.69
C ARG A 64 27.54 -11.80 6.34
N ALA A 65 27.25 -11.09 7.43
CA ALA A 65 28.22 -10.24 8.10
C ALA A 65 29.32 -11.02 8.85
N ASN A 66 29.08 -12.30 9.18
CA ASN A 66 30.00 -13.15 9.94
C ASN A 66 30.81 -14.13 9.07
N VAL A 67 30.74 -14.01 7.74
CA VAL A 67 31.40 -14.93 6.81
C VAL A 67 32.60 -14.24 6.15
N ASP A 68 33.81 -14.70 6.49
CA ASP A 68 35.07 -14.25 5.86
C ASP A 68 35.34 -14.93 4.50
N ASN A 69 34.67 -16.04 4.20
CA ASN A 69 34.88 -16.79 2.96
C ASN A 69 34.08 -16.20 1.78
N ALA A 70 34.79 -15.73 0.75
CA ALA A 70 34.19 -15.14 -0.45
C ALA A 70 33.15 -16.03 -1.16
N CYS A 71 33.39 -17.34 -1.23
CA CYS A 71 32.47 -18.29 -1.84
C CYS A 71 31.16 -18.43 -1.05
N MET A 72 31.24 -18.49 0.27
CA MET A 72 30.06 -18.59 1.14
C MET A 72 29.27 -17.26 1.19
N SER A 73 29.96 -16.12 1.10
CA SER A 73 29.31 -14.80 0.95
C SER A 73 28.49 -14.70 -0.35
N PHE A 74 28.98 -15.29 -1.44
CA PHE A 74 28.24 -15.33 -2.72
C PHE A 74 26.96 -16.18 -2.62
N PHE A 75 27.03 -17.38 -2.03
CA PHE A 75 25.84 -18.22 -1.82
C PHE A 75 24.79 -17.55 -0.93
N ILE A 76 25.23 -16.90 0.16
CA ILE A 76 24.31 -16.16 1.05
C ILE A 76 23.67 -14.99 0.30
N CYS A 77 24.39 -14.32 -0.60
CA CYS A 77 23.83 -13.26 -1.44
C CYS A 77 22.69 -13.78 -2.34
N ILE A 78 22.86 -14.95 -2.97
CA ILE A 78 21.82 -15.57 -3.80
C ILE A 78 20.60 -15.92 -2.95
N ILE A 79 20.79 -16.56 -1.79
CA ILE A 79 19.70 -16.91 -0.87
C ILE A 79 18.99 -15.64 -0.39
N GLN A 80 19.74 -14.60 -0.03
CA GLN A 80 19.19 -13.31 0.38
C GLN A 80 18.35 -12.68 -0.72
N CYS A 81 18.80 -12.76 -1.98
CA CYS A 81 18.03 -12.28 -3.14
C CYS A 81 16.72 -13.06 -3.31
N ILE A 82 16.76 -14.40 -3.27
CA ILE A 82 15.58 -15.26 -3.38
C ILE A 82 14.58 -14.96 -2.26
N VAL A 83 15.05 -14.87 -1.01
CA VAL A 83 14.19 -14.54 0.14
C VAL A 83 13.63 -13.12 0.02
N ASN A 84 14.41 -12.17 -0.52
CA ASN A 84 13.94 -10.81 -0.73
C ASN A 84 12.80 -10.77 -1.76
N CYS A 85 12.96 -11.46 -2.89
CA CYS A 85 11.92 -11.61 -3.91
C CYS A 85 10.68 -12.32 -3.34
N ALA A 86 10.87 -13.41 -2.59
CA ALA A 86 9.77 -14.16 -2.00
C ALA A 86 8.96 -13.30 -1.03
N ALA A 87 9.60 -12.55 -0.12
CA ALA A 87 8.81 -11.69 0.76
C ALA A 87 8.19 -10.48 0.06
N GLY A 88 8.80 -9.94 -0.99
CA GLY A 88 8.12 -8.93 -1.82
C GLY A 88 6.82 -9.47 -2.41
N LEU A 89 6.85 -10.71 -2.92
CA LEU A 89 5.65 -11.39 -3.43
C LEU A 89 4.62 -11.65 -2.33
N PHE A 90 5.05 -12.11 -1.15
CA PHE A 90 4.14 -12.36 -0.02
C PHE A 90 3.51 -11.07 0.52
N GLU A 91 4.27 -9.99 0.62
CA GLU A 91 3.76 -8.69 1.06
C GLU A 91 2.73 -8.14 0.07
N TRP A 92 3.04 -8.21 -1.22
CA TRP A 92 2.10 -7.87 -2.29
C TRP A 92 0.84 -8.73 -2.23
N PHE A 93 0.96 -10.06 -2.12
CA PHE A 93 -0.18 -10.97 -1.98
C PHE A 93 -1.04 -10.64 -0.75
N ASN A 94 -0.41 -10.42 0.40
CA ASN A 94 -1.11 -10.07 1.64
C ASN A 94 -1.84 -8.74 1.51
N TYR A 95 -1.27 -7.76 0.83
CA TYR A 95 -1.88 -6.46 0.59
C TYR A 95 -3.25 -6.59 -0.12
N TYR A 96 -3.32 -7.33 -1.23
CA TYR A 96 -4.59 -7.57 -1.94
C TYR A 96 -5.53 -8.51 -1.17
N ALA A 97 -4.99 -9.51 -0.46
CA ALA A 97 -5.79 -10.38 0.38
C ALA A 97 -6.50 -9.61 1.52
N PHE A 98 -5.82 -8.60 2.10
CA PHE A 98 -6.43 -7.74 3.12
C PHE A 98 -7.59 -6.90 2.57
N SER A 99 -7.55 -6.46 1.30
CA SER A 99 -8.70 -5.83 0.65
C SER A 99 -9.89 -6.78 0.59
N GLY A 100 -9.67 -8.04 0.22
CA GLY A 100 -10.71 -9.07 0.25
C GLY A 100 -11.29 -9.30 1.65
N VAL A 101 -10.42 -9.37 2.68
CA VAL A 101 -10.86 -9.50 4.09
C VAL A 101 -11.70 -8.30 4.53
N ALA A 102 -11.40 -7.09 4.04
CA ALA A 102 -12.20 -5.91 4.31
C ALA A 102 -13.62 -6.00 3.73
N ILE A 103 -13.75 -6.57 2.53
CA ILE A 103 -15.03 -6.72 1.82
C ILE A 103 -15.91 -7.79 2.50
N TYR A 104 -15.37 -8.99 2.72
CA TYR A 104 -16.17 -10.12 3.20
C TYR A 104 -16.25 -10.23 4.73
N GLY A 105 -15.26 -9.71 5.47
CA GLY A 105 -15.19 -9.84 6.93
C GLY A 105 -15.04 -11.29 7.42
N LYS A 106 -14.44 -12.18 6.62
CA LYS A 106 -14.19 -13.59 6.95
C LYS A 106 -12.72 -13.83 7.30
N ALA A 107 -12.40 -15.04 7.77
CA ALA A 107 -11.04 -15.44 8.10
C ALA A 107 -10.06 -15.24 6.92
N PHE A 108 -8.80 -14.90 7.23
CA PHE A 108 -7.76 -14.56 6.26
C PHE A 108 -7.58 -15.62 5.16
N VAL A 109 -7.28 -16.86 5.55
CA VAL A 109 -6.91 -17.94 4.61
C VAL A 109 -7.99 -18.25 3.56
N PRO A 110 -9.26 -18.52 3.92
CA PRO A 110 -10.30 -18.78 2.92
C PRO A 110 -10.58 -17.56 2.05
N THR A 111 -10.47 -16.35 2.62
CA THR A 111 -10.71 -15.11 1.88
C THR A 111 -9.59 -14.81 0.89
N ALA A 112 -8.33 -14.99 1.28
CA ALA A 112 -7.17 -14.84 0.43
C ALA A 112 -7.23 -15.80 -0.76
N ARG A 113 -7.57 -17.07 -0.51
CA ARG A 113 -7.73 -18.08 -1.56
C ARG A 113 -8.79 -17.68 -2.57
N ARG A 114 -9.98 -17.30 -2.09
CA ARG A 114 -11.08 -16.84 -2.96
C ARG A 114 -10.70 -15.60 -3.77
N THR A 115 -10.14 -14.59 -3.11
CA THR A 115 -9.72 -13.34 -3.75
C THR A 115 -8.71 -13.62 -4.87
N TRP A 116 -7.75 -14.51 -4.63
CA TRP A 116 -6.74 -14.86 -5.63
C TRP A 116 -7.31 -15.68 -6.79
N THR A 117 -8.22 -16.63 -6.51
CA THR A 117 -8.95 -17.36 -7.55
C THR A 117 -9.71 -16.39 -8.46
N LEU A 118 -10.45 -15.43 -7.88
CA LEU A 118 -11.17 -14.41 -8.64
C LEU A 118 -10.24 -13.54 -9.50
N VAL A 119 -9.15 -13.06 -8.90
CA VAL A 119 -8.16 -12.22 -9.60
C VAL A 119 -7.53 -12.97 -10.78
N LYS A 120 -7.30 -14.28 -10.64
CA LYS A 120 -6.75 -15.14 -11.71
C LYS A 120 -7.80 -15.42 -12.79
N ASP A 121 -9.01 -15.82 -12.39
CA ASP A 121 -10.08 -16.21 -13.31
C ASP A 121 -10.55 -15.03 -14.17
N ARG A 122 -10.55 -13.81 -13.61
CA ARG A 122 -10.91 -12.56 -14.31
C ARG A 122 -9.75 -11.88 -15.04
N GLY A 123 -8.52 -12.38 -14.91
CA GLY A 123 -7.35 -11.81 -15.59
C GLY A 123 -6.89 -10.43 -15.08
N ILE A 124 -7.34 -10.00 -13.90
CA ILE A 124 -7.00 -8.68 -13.32
C ILE A 124 -5.53 -8.61 -12.88
N GLN A 125 -4.85 -9.76 -12.80
CA GLN A 125 -3.40 -9.83 -12.57
C GLN A 125 -2.60 -8.92 -13.50
N ALA A 126 -2.99 -8.78 -14.77
CA ALA A 126 -2.31 -7.91 -15.72
C ALA A 126 -2.39 -6.43 -15.30
N MET A 127 -3.58 -5.95 -14.89
CA MET A 127 -3.75 -4.58 -14.40
C MET A 127 -2.98 -4.33 -13.10
N ILE A 128 -2.95 -5.31 -12.21
CA ILE A 128 -2.22 -5.18 -10.95
C ILE A 128 -0.71 -5.10 -11.23
N ASN A 129 -0.20 -5.87 -12.19
CA ASN A 129 1.21 -5.87 -12.56
C ASN A 129 1.63 -4.56 -13.25
N ASP A 130 0.74 -3.97 -14.05
CA ASP A 130 0.98 -2.69 -14.73
C ASP A 130 0.73 -1.46 -13.82
N ASN A 131 0.44 -1.69 -12.54
CA ASN A 131 0.17 -0.63 -11.60
C ASN A 131 1.45 0.14 -11.20
N ILE A 132 1.63 1.33 -11.79
CA ILE A 132 2.75 2.25 -11.49
C ILE A 132 2.45 3.24 -10.34
N ILE A 133 1.27 3.16 -9.71
CA ILE A 133 0.80 4.17 -8.75
C ILE A 133 1.72 4.28 -7.54
N GLY A 134 2.26 3.16 -7.05
CA GLY A 134 3.22 3.17 -5.95
C GLY A 134 4.45 4.03 -6.25
N ASN A 135 5.03 3.89 -7.45
CA ASN A 135 6.21 4.66 -7.86
C ASN A 135 5.88 6.14 -8.05
N VAL A 136 4.73 6.44 -8.67
CA VAL A 136 4.28 7.83 -8.89
C VAL A 136 4.04 8.54 -7.55
N LEU A 137 3.39 7.87 -6.60
CA LEU A 137 3.15 8.43 -5.27
C LEU A 137 4.46 8.60 -4.49
N PHE A 138 5.43 7.69 -4.63
CA PHE A 138 6.73 7.85 -4.01
C PHE A 138 7.47 9.10 -4.56
N MET A 139 7.51 9.27 -5.88
CA MET A 139 8.12 10.44 -6.50
C MET A 139 7.39 11.74 -6.11
N GLY A 140 6.05 11.71 -6.04
CA GLY A 140 5.25 12.83 -5.57
C GLY A 140 5.56 13.22 -4.13
N GLY A 141 5.73 12.24 -3.23
CA GLY A 141 6.11 12.49 -1.84
C GLY A 141 7.50 13.10 -1.69
N LEU A 142 8.47 12.64 -2.49
CA LEU A 142 9.81 13.21 -2.54
C LEU A 142 9.76 14.67 -3.01
N LEU A 143 9.02 14.94 -4.09
CA LEU A 143 8.86 16.29 -4.63
C LEU A 143 8.23 17.24 -3.60
N VAL A 144 7.14 16.83 -2.95
CA VAL A 144 6.50 17.64 -1.90
C VAL A 144 7.44 17.87 -0.71
N GLY A 145 8.20 16.86 -0.29
CA GLY A 145 9.22 17.01 0.74
C GLY A 145 10.27 18.05 0.36
N VAL A 146 10.81 17.99 -0.86
CA VAL A 146 11.81 18.95 -1.36
C VAL A 146 11.25 20.36 -1.41
N LEU A 147 10.02 20.54 -1.89
CA LEU A 147 9.37 21.85 -1.91
C LEU A 147 9.17 22.42 -0.51
N CYS A 148 8.72 21.60 0.46
CA CYS A 148 8.60 22.04 1.85
C CYS A 148 9.95 22.41 2.47
N GLY A 149 11.01 21.64 2.17
CA GLY A 149 12.37 21.97 2.59
C GLY A 149 12.86 23.30 2.00
N LEU A 150 12.59 23.54 0.71
CA LEU A 150 12.94 24.78 0.02
C LEU A 150 12.18 25.97 0.60
N LEU A 151 10.89 25.84 0.87
CA LEU A 151 10.10 26.88 1.55
C LEU A 151 10.63 27.17 2.97
N GLY A 152 11.02 26.13 3.71
CA GLY A 152 11.67 26.26 5.02
C GLY A 152 13.01 27.02 4.93
N TYR A 153 13.78 26.79 3.87
CA TYR A 153 15.02 27.53 3.60
C TYR A 153 14.76 29.01 3.27
N ILE A 154 13.79 29.30 2.39
CA ILE A 154 13.39 30.68 2.06
C ILE A 154 12.94 31.43 3.32
N TYR A 155 12.15 30.76 4.18
CA TYR A 155 11.69 31.34 5.44
C TYR A 155 12.84 31.79 6.34
N LEU A 156 13.90 30.98 6.45
CA LEU A 156 15.08 31.34 7.26
C LEU A 156 15.84 32.55 6.70
N ILE A 157 15.91 32.70 5.38
CA ILE A 157 16.58 33.85 4.74
C ILE A 157 15.78 35.13 4.97
N VAL A 158 14.45 35.08 4.82
CA VAL A 158 13.59 36.28 4.89
C VAL A 158 13.35 36.71 6.34
N ALA A 159 13.07 35.78 7.25
CA ALA A 159 12.67 36.10 8.62
C ALA A 159 13.86 36.39 9.56
N GLN A 160 15.10 36.03 9.18
CA GLN A 160 16.34 36.22 9.96
C GLN A 160 16.15 35.99 11.47
N PRO A 161 15.64 34.82 11.89
CA PRO A 161 15.28 34.62 13.28
C PRO A 161 16.51 34.55 14.19
N ALA A 162 16.38 35.05 15.42
CA ALA A 162 17.48 35.16 16.39
C ALA A 162 18.18 33.81 16.72
N TYR A 163 17.50 32.68 16.52
CA TYR A 163 18.07 31.35 16.72
C TYR A 163 18.99 30.86 15.59
N ASN A 164 19.00 31.51 14.42
CA ASN A 164 19.77 31.10 13.25
C ASN A 164 20.88 32.08 12.84
N GLN A 165 21.35 32.93 13.76
CA GLN A 165 22.40 33.92 13.47
C GLN A 165 23.74 33.28 13.02
N ASN A 166 24.06 32.09 13.53
CA ASN A 166 25.29 31.38 13.21
C ASN A 166 25.15 30.40 12.02
N GLY A 167 23.98 30.29 11.39
CA GLY A 167 23.72 29.39 10.25
C GLY A 167 23.69 27.88 10.57
N ASN A 168 24.18 27.45 11.73
CA ASN A 168 24.25 26.04 12.14
C ASN A 168 22.89 25.33 12.22
N MET A 169 21.79 26.07 12.45
CA MET A 169 20.44 25.50 12.57
C MET A 169 19.72 25.37 11.22
N THR A 170 20.25 25.96 10.16
CA THR A 170 19.68 25.92 8.80
C THR A 170 19.42 24.50 8.27
N PRO A 171 20.41 23.57 8.28
CA PRO A 171 20.17 22.21 7.78
C PRO A 171 19.15 21.44 8.61
N VAL A 172 19.08 21.70 9.93
CA VAL A 172 18.12 21.03 10.83
C VAL A 172 16.69 21.46 10.50
N VAL A 173 16.43 22.76 10.36
CA VAL A 173 15.10 23.27 10.03
C VAL A 173 14.65 22.79 8.66
N VAL A 174 15.52 22.85 7.64
CA VAL A 174 15.20 22.36 6.29
C VAL A 174 14.88 20.86 6.30
N MET A 175 15.65 20.05 7.03
CA MET A 175 15.38 18.63 7.18
C MET A 175 14.04 18.37 7.88
N MET A 176 13.71 19.12 8.94
CA MET A 176 12.43 19.00 9.62
C MET A 176 11.25 19.38 8.71
N CYS A 177 11.37 20.46 7.95
CA CYS A 177 10.35 20.85 6.96
C CYS A 177 10.17 19.78 5.88
N PHE A 178 11.29 19.18 5.40
CA PHE A 178 11.24 18.06 4.46
C PHE A 178 10.49 16.85 5.04
N LEU A 179 10.82 16.44 6.27
CA LEU A 179 10.20 15.29 6.93
C LEU A 179 8.70 15.50 7.20
N VAL A 180 8.31 16.71 7.61
CA VAL A 180 6.89 17.05 7.83
C VAL A 180 6.13 17.04 6.50
N GLY A 181 6.69 17.65 5.44
CA GLY A 181 6.08 17.65 4.11
C GLY A 181 5.92 16.24 3.53
N ALA A 182 6.98 15.43 3.60
CA ALA A 182 6.97 14.04 3.14
C ALA A 182 5.99 13.17 3.94
N SER A 183 5.93 13.32 5.26
CA SER A 183 5.02 12.54 6.11
C SER A 183 3.54 12.85 5.85
N MET A 184 3.20 14.13 5.63
CA MET A 184 1.84 14.52 5.24
C MET A 184 1.43 13.91 3.90
N PHE A 185 2.31 13.98 2.89
CA PHE A 185 2.02 13.37 1.60
C PHE A 185 1.92 11.84 1.68
N SER A 186 2.75 11.20 2.50
CA SER A 186 2.73 9.74 2.69
C SER A 186 1.38 9.23 3.24
N SER A 187 0.72 10.04 4.07
CA SER A 187 -0.61 9.73 4.60
C SER A 187 -1.67 9.73 3.49
N ILE A 188 -1.63 10.72 2.61
CA ILE A 188 -2.53 10.83 1.44
C ILE A 188 -2.25 9.70 0.45
N SER A 189 -0.98 9.45 0.16
CA SER A 189 -0.52 8.36 -0.71
C SER A 189 -1.06 7.00 -0.26
N THR A 190 -1.05 6.74 1.05
CA THR A 190 -1.59 5.49 1.62
C THR A 190 -3.08 5.33 1.32
N VAL A 191 -3.86 6.41 1.38
CA VAL A 191 -5.30 6.40 1.04
C VAL A 191 -5.51 6.03 -0.42
N ILE A 192 -4.75 6.66 -1.33
CA ILE A 192 -4.86 6.43 -2.77
C ILE A 192 -4.46 4.99 -3.11
N SER A 193 -3.32 4.52 -2.62
CA SER A 193 -2.83 3.16 -2.88
C SER A 193 -3.83 2.10 -2.39
N SER A 194 -4.39 2.28 -1.19
CA SER A 194 -5.39 1.37 -0.63
C SER A 194 -6.67 1.35 -1.46
N GLY A 195 -7.10 2.53 -1.93
CA GLY A 195 -8.30 2.67 -2.76
C GLY A 195 -8.16 1.99 -4.12
N VAL A 196 -7.02 2.13 -4.78
CA VAL A 196 -6.76 1.48 -6.07
C VAL A 196 -6.76 -0.04 -5.92
N ALA A 197 -6.00 -0.56 -4.95
CA ALA A 197 -5.94 -2.01 -4.73
C ALA A 197 -7.31 -2.61 -4.38
N THR A 198 -8.10 -1.89 -3.56
CA THR A 198 -9.48 -2.29 -3.27
C THR A 198 -10.36 -2.26 -4.51
N THR A 199 -10.23 -1.22 -5.33
CA THR A 199 -11.02 -1.09 -6.57
C THR A 199 -10.73 -2.24 -7.54
N PHE A 200 -9.48 -2.68 -7.67
CA PHE A 200 -9.14 -3.85 -8.47
C PHE A 200 -9.76 -5.14 -7.93
N VAL A 201 -9.78 -5.32 -6.61
CA VAL A 201 -10.44 -6.48 -5.99
C VAL A 201 -11.96 -6.41 -6.14
N CYS A 202 -12.57 -5.24 -5.99
CA CYS A 202 -14.01 -5.05 -6.22
C CYS A 202 -14.40 -5.28 -7.68
N LEU A 203 -13.56 -4.84 -8.63
CA LEU A 203 -13.74 -5.11 -10.06
C LEU A 203 -13.66 -6.61 -10.36
N ALA A 204 -12.80 -7.35 -9.66
CA ALA A 204 -12.70 -8.80 -9.78
C ALA A 204 -13.95 -9.53 -9.29
N GLU A 205 -14.57 -9.01 -8.23
CA GLU A 205 -15.78 -9.60 -7.65
C GLU A 205 -17.00 -9.34 -8.53
N ASP A 206 -17.26 -8.07 -8.86
CA ASP A 206 -18.44 -7.66 -9.61
C ASP A 206 -18.14 -6.44 -10.50
N PRO A 207 -17.92 -6.65 -11.81
CA PRO A 207 -17.73 -5.57 -12.76
C PRO A 207 -19.04 -4.83 -13.10
N ASP A 208 -20.20 -5.45 -12.89
CA ASP A 208 -21.50 -4.82 -13.16
C ASP A 208 -21.83 -3.74 -12.13
N ALA A 209 -21.37 -3.90 -10.89
CA ALA A 209 -21.47 -2.85 -9.88
C ALA A 209 -20.75 -1.55 -10.31
N LEU A 210 -19.60 -1.65 -11.00
CA LEU A 210 -18.93 -0.48 -11.56
C LEU A 210 -19.70 0.12 -12.74
N ARG A 211 -20.26 -0.72 -13.61
CA ARG A 211 -21.08 -0.26 -14.75
C ARG A 211 -22.30 0.55 -14.28
N ARG A 212 -22.90 0.17 -13.14
CA ARG A 212 -24.04 0.90 -12.54
C ARG A 212 -23.64 2.18 -11.83
N SER A 213 -22.51 2.19 -11.12
CA SER A 213 -22.08 3.35 -10.34
C SER A 213 -21.38 4.41 -11.20
N LYS A 214 -20.49 4.00 -12.12
CA LYS A 214 -19.69 4.88 -12.98
C LYS A 214 -19.53 4.31 -14.39
N PRO A 215 -20.54 4.47 -15.26
CA PRO A 215 -20.52 3.89 -16.61
C PRO A 215 -19.38 4.43 -17.47
N GLU A 216 -19.02 5.71 -17.36
CA GLU A 216 -17.91 6.31 -18.12
C GLU A 216 -16.54 5.69 -17.78
N LEU A 217 -16.32 5.35 -16.51
CA LEU A 217 -15.06 4.72 -16.07
C LEU A 217 -14.98 3.28 -16.55
N TYR A 218 -16.10 2.56 -16.47
CA TYR A 218 -16.20 1.19 -16.98
C TYR A 218 -15.94 1.13 -18.49
N GLU A 219 -16.46 2.10 -19.25
CA GLU A 219 -16.26 2.16 -20.69
C GLU A 219 -14.79 2.37 -21.07
N LYS A 220 -14.10 3.31 -20.42
CA LYS A 220 -12.65 3.50 -20.60
C LYS A 220 -11.84 2.27 -20.24
N MET A 221 -12.24 1.55 -19.17
CA MET A 221 -11.59 0.29 -18.79
C MET A 221 -11.82 -0.79 -19.84
N ARG A 222 -13.02 -0.87 -20.42
CA ARG A 222 -13.36 -1.81 -21.51
C ARG A 222 -12.54 -1.55 -22.77
N GLU A 223 -12.37 -0.29 -23.15
CA GLU A 223 -11.56 0.12 -24.30
C GLU A 223 -10.08 -0.23 -24.11
N THR A 224 -9.54 0.00 -22.90
CA THR A 224 -8.11 -0.23 -22.60
C THR A 224 -7.80 -1.71 -22.34
N TRP A 225 -8.72 -2.43 -21.70
CA TRP A 225 -8.53 -3.81 -21.25
C TRP A 225 -9.71 -4.73 -21.64
N PRO A 226 -9.91 -5.00 -22.95
CA PRO A 226 -11.07 -5.74 -23.44
C PRO A 226 -11.16 -7.19 -22.91
N ARG A 227 -10.02 -7.82 -22.62
CA ARG A 227 -9.95 -9.19 -22.07
C ARG A 227 -10.53 -9.32 -20.66
N ILE A 228 -10.54 -8.24 -19.88
CA ILE A 228 -11.01 -8.24 -18.50
C ILE A 228 -12.53 -8.12 -18.45
N VAL A 229 -13.12 -7.48 -19.46
CA VAL A 229 -14.57 -7.30 -19.59
C VAL A 229 -15.24 -8.51 -20.27
N GLN A 230 -14.53 -9.24 -21.11
CA GLN A 230 -15.05 -10.45 -21.79
C GLN A 230 -15.08 -11.71 -20.91
N GLY A 231 -14.45 -11.66 -19.73
CA GLY A 231 -14.54 -12.75 -18.75
C GLY A 231 -15.85 -12.77 -17.96
N VAL A 232 -16.81 -11.87 -18.26
CA VAL A 232 -18.15 -11.79 -17.67
C VAL A 232 -19.08 -12.84 -18.28
#